data_AF-A0A9D6QYC2-F1
#
_entry.id   AF-A0A9D6QYC2-F1
#
_cell.length_a   1.000
_cell.length_b   1.000
_cell.length_c   1.000
_cell.angle_alpha   90.00
_cell.angle_beta   90.00
_cell.angle_gamma   90.00
#
_symmetry.space_group_name_H-M   'P 1'
#
loop_
_entity.id
_entity.type
_entity.pdbx_description
1 polymer ?
#
loop_
_entity_poly.entity_id
_entity_poly.type
_entity_poly.pdbx_seq_one_letter_code
_entity_poly.pdbx_strand_id
1 'polypeptide(L)'
;MVTPLLPSVEFAYLIGVIAGDGCITRAGRVFKLEISCDAAYPELITTFQNLVEKLTGLRVGVYKVKRKNCFRVVANSATLPTLLGLPPGAKSKNGFAIPDWIFESVDCVKAFAKGLIETDGTVARVHRHGGWYWHVHFSASNAVIMSSFLRATEILGYTFQVNGPKAYLSNTPLTKQLIADLGITKLKAYVYP
;
A
#
# COMPACT_ATOMS: atom_id res chain seq x y z
N MET A 1 -20.37 10.26 19.16
CA MET A 1 -19.62 10.71 17.96
C MET A 1 -18.42 9.80 17.81
N VAL A 2 -18.12 9.29 16.61
CA VAL A 2 -16.89 8.52 16.39
C VAL A 2 -15.76 9.49 16.08
N THR A 3 -14.68 9.39 16.85
CA THR A 3 -13.46 10.16 16.62
C THR A 3 -12.62 9.46 15.56
N PRO A 4 -12.09 10.19 14.55
CA PRO A 4 -11.09 9.64 13.64
C PRO A 4 -9.86 9.13 14.37
N LEU A 5 -9.16 8.17 13.77
CA LEU A 5 -7.87 7.72 14.28
C LEU A 5 -6.86 8.87 14.31
N LEU A 6 -6.03 8.88 15.34
CA LEU A 6 -4.93 9.84 15.46
C LEU A 6 -3.80 9.50 14.47
N PRO A 7 -3.08 10.52 13.96
CA PRO A 7 -1.86 10.33 13.18
C PRO A 7 -0.87 9.39 13.86
N SER A 8 -0.37 8.41 13.13
CA SER A 8 0.67 7.48 13.58
C SER A 8 1.35 6.81 12.39
N VAL A 9 2.54 6.26 12.61
CA VAL A 9 3.30 5.51 11.61
C VAL A 9 2.49 4.30 11.10
N GLU A 10 1.83 3.58 12.01
CA GLU A 10 0.99 2.43 11.66
C GLU A 10 -0.23 2.84 10.83
N PHE A 11 -0.84 3.98 11.18
CA PHE A 11 -1.96 4.49 10.39
C PHE A 11 -1.50 4.97 9.01
N ALA A 12 -0.33 5.60 8.89
CA ALA A 12 0.23 5.98 7.60
C ALA A 12 0.48 4.76 6.70
N TYR A 13 1.01 3.67 7.28
CA TYR A 13 1.15 2.39 6.60
C TYR A 13 -0.21 1.85 6.13
N LEU A 14 -1.21 1.83 7.01
CA LEU A 14 -2.57 1.40 6.64
C LEU A 14 -3.17 2.26 5.53
N ILE A 15 -2.97 3.58 5.53
CA ILE A 15 -3.43 4.46 4.45
C ILE A 15 -2.74 4.09 3.13
N GLY A 16 -1.44 3.78 3.13
CA GLY A 16 -0.72 3.29 1.94
C GLY A 16 -1.29 1.97 1.42
N VAL A 17 -1.54 1.01 2.32
CA VAL A 17 -2.17 -0.27 1.97
C VAL A 17 -3.59 -0.08 1.43
N ILE A 18 -4.39 0.79 2.04
CA ILE A 18 -5.75 1.06 1.58
C ILE A 18 -5.72 1.79 0.23
N ALA A 19 -4.79 2.72 0.03
CA ALA A 19 -4.61 3.44 -1.22
C ALA A 19 -4.28 2.49 -2.37
N GLY A 20 -3.47 1.45 -2.16
CA GLY A 20 -3.24 0.43 -3.17
C GLY A 20 -4.43 -0.53 -3.31
N ASP A 21 -4.45 -1.57 -2.48
CA ASP A 21 -5.36 -2.72 -2.62
C ASP A 21 -6.66 -2.63 -1.81
N GLY A 22 -6.84 -1.57 -1.02
CA GLY A 22 -8.03 -1.38 -0.19
C GLY A 22 -9.22 -0.73 -0.89
N CYS A 23 -10.42 -1.00 -0.40
CA CYS A 23 -11.64 -0.29 -0.79
C CYS A 23 -12.64 -0.27 0.37
N ILE A 24 -13.26 0.88 0.60
CA ILE A 24 -14.37 1.03 1.55
C ILE A 24 -15.65 1.09 0.74
N THR A 25 -16.58 0.16 0.96
CA THR A 25 -17.85 0.10 0.24
C THR A 25 -19.03 0.08 1.20
N ARG A 26 -20.18 0.57 0.76
CA ARG A 26 -21.41 0.45 1.55
C ARG A 26 -21.93 -0.99 1.46
N ALA A 27 -22.23 -1.58 2.62
CA ALA A 27 -22.78 -2.93 2.76
C ALA A 27 -24.03 -2.88 3.65
N GLY A 28 -25.18 -2.59 3.04
CA GLY A 28 -26.44 -2.39 3.76
C GLY A 28 -26.39 -1.17 4.69
N ARG A 29 -26.50 -1.40 6.00
CA ARG A 29 -26.45 -0.37 7.05
C ARG A 29 -25.03 -0.05 7.54
N VAL A 30 -24.03 -0.83 7.13
CA VAL A 30 -22.63 -0.66 7.53
C VAL A 30 -21.76 -0.36 6.31
N PHE A 31 -20.49 -0.05 6.57
CA PHE A 31 -19.46 -0.03 5.56
C PHE A 31 -18.57 -1.26 5.73
N LYS A 32 -17.93 -1.65 4.63
CA LYS A 32 -17.00 -2.76 4.55
C LYS A 32 -15.68 -2.26 3.98
N LEU A 33 -14.61 -2.43 4.75
CA LEU A 33 -13.24 -2.33 4.25
C LEU A 33 -12.86 -3.70 3.69
N GLU A 34 -12.39 -3.77 2.45
CA GLU A 34 -11.76 -4.94 1.86
C GLU A 34 -10.37 -4.58 1.36
N ILE A 35 -9.35 -5.34 1.76
CA ILE A 35 -8.00 -5.27 1.20
C ILE A 35 -7.73 -6.60 0.49
N SER A 36 -7.39 -6.53 -0.79
CA SER A 36 -7.06 -7.72 -1.59
C SER A 36 -5.58 -8.05 -1.45
N CYS A 37 -5.25 -9.31 -1.22
CA CYS A 37 -3.86 -9.74 -1.04
C CYS A 37 -3.55 -10.94 -1.94
N ASP A 38 -2.42 -10.90 -2.64
CA ASP A 38 -1.92 -12.07 -3.37
C ASP A 38 -1.55 -13.19 -2.38
N ALA A 39 -1.97 -14.41 -2.66
CA ALA A 39 -1.65 -15.56 -1.83
C ALA A 39 -0.15 -15.94 -1.87
N ALA A 40 0.63 -15.36 -2.78
CA ALA A 40 2.09 -15.46 -2.80
C ALA A 40 2.76 -14.78 -1.59
N TYR A 41 2.06 -13.90 -0.86
CA TYR A 41 2.59 -13.13 0.26
C TYR A 41 1.76 -13.32 1.55
N PRO A 42 1.70 -14.54 2.12
CA PRO A 42 0.88 -14.83 3.29
C PRO A 42 1.23 -13.98 4.52
N GLU A 43 2.49 -13.57 4.67
CA GLU A 43 2.96 -12.67 5.71
C GLU A 43 2.30 -11.28 5.64
N LEU A 44 2.06 -10.77 4.43
CA LEU A 44 1.36 -9.48 4.24
C LEU A 44 -0.13 -9.61 4.59
N ILE A 45 -0.76 -10.76 4.34
CA ILE A 45 -2.15 -11.02 4.73
C ILE A 45 -2.29 -10.89 6.25
N THR A 46 -1.45 -11.59 7.00
CA THR A 46 -1.43 -11.55 8.47
C THR A 46 -1.09 -10.14 8.98
N THR A 47 -0.14 -9.47 8.34
CA THR A 47 0.26 -8.10 8.69
C THR A 47 -0.93 -7.14 8.55
N PHE A 48 -1.63 -7.17 7.42
CA PHE A 48 -2.77 -6.27 7.19
C PHE A 48 -3.96 -6.60 8.09
N GLN A 49 -4.21 -7.89 8.36
CA GLN A 49 -5.22 -8.29 9.35
C GLN A 49 -4.92 -7.66 10.71
N ASN A 50 -3.74 -7.92 11.26
CA ASN A 50 -3.34 -7.44 12.59
C ASN A 50 -3.34 -5.91 12.65
N LEU A 51 -2.90 -5.24 11.58
CA LEU A 51 -2.87 -3.78 11.49
C LEU A 51 -4.27 -3.18 11.58
N VAL A 52 -5.23 -3.74 10.82
CA VAL A 52 -6.62 -3.27 10.85
C VAL A 52 -7.26 -3.55 12.22
N GLU A 53 -7.05 -4.74 12.80
CA GLU A 53 -7.56 -5.07 14.14
C GLU A 53 -7.00 -4.12 15.21
N LYS A 54 -5.69 -3.90 15.21
CA LYS A 54 -5.00 -3.03 16.17
C LYS A 54 -5.50 -1.59 16.09
N LEU A 55 -5.58 -1.03 14.89
CA LEU A 55 -5.93 0.38 14.71
C LEU A 55 -7.42 0.65 14.92
N THR A 56 -8.28 -0.27 14.49
CA THR A 56 -9.74 -0.02 14.50
C THR A 56 -10.46 -0.65 15.69
N GLY A 57 -9.83 -1.62 16.37
CA GLY A 57 -10.49 -2.45 17.37
C GLY A 57 -11.57 -3.38 16.80
N LEU A 58 -11.74 -3.42 15.48
CA LEU A 58 -12.74 -4.27 14.82
C LEU A 58 -12.20 -5.68 14.66
N ARG A 59 -13.10 -6.67 14.72
CA ARG A 59 -12.77 -8.04 14.29
C ARG A 59 -12.55 -8.06 12.79
N VAL A 60 -11.44 -8.65 12.35
CA VAL A 60 -11.10 -8.75 10.93
C VAL A 60 -11.17 -10.21 10.48
N GLY A 61 -11.84 -10.43 9.35
CA GLY A 61 -11.91 -11.74 8.70
C GLY A 61 -10.95 -11.85 7.52
N VAL A 62 -10.37 -13.03 7.30
CA VAL A 62 -9.57 -13.35 6.12
C VAL A 62 -10.28 -14.40 5.29
N TYR A 63 -10.55 -14.10 4.03
CA TYR A 63 -11.37 -14.95 3.15
C TYR A 63 -10.62 -15.28 1.86
N LYS A 64 -10.51 -16.58 1.52
CA LYS A 64 -9.99 -16.98 0.21
C LYS A 64 -10.98 -16.61 -0.89
N VAL A 65 -10.50 -15.95 -1.94
CA VAL A 65 -11.34 -15.63 -3.10
C VAL A 65 -11.48 -16.86 -3.99
N LYS A 66 -12.73 -17.28 -4.25
CA LYS A 66 -13.03 -18.46 -5.07
C LYS A 66 -12.39 -18.33 -6.47
N ARG A 67 -11.68 -19.38 -6.91
CA ARG A 67 -11.01 -19.47 -8.22
C ARG A 67 -9.96 -18.38 -8.50
N LYS A 68 -9.45 -17.68 -7.47
CA LYS A 68 -8.34 -16.74 -7.60
C LYS A 68 -7.23 -17.07 -6.61
N ASN A 69 -5.99 -16.76 -6.95
CA ASN A 69 -4.87 -16.91 -6.02
C ASN A 69 -4.75 -15.71 -5.07
N CYS A 70 -5.85 -15.35 -4.40
CA CYS A 70 -5.94 -14.12 -3.62
C CYS A 70 -6.82 -14.32 -2.38
N PHE A 71 -6.54 -13.58 -1.33
CA PHE A 71 -7.34 -13.48 -0.11
C PHE A 71 -7.88 -12.05 0.05
N ARG A 72 -8.93 -11.91 0.86
CA ARG A 72 -9.45 -10.61 1.30
C ARG A 72 -9.37 -10.50 2.80
N VAL A 73 -8.75 -9.42 3.26
CA VAL A 73 -8.82 -8.95 4.64
C VAL A 73 -10.03 -8.01 4.74
N VAL A 74 -10.98 -8.32 5.62
CA VAL A 74 -12.29 -7.67 5.65
C VAL A 74 -12.67 -7.22 7.06
N ALA A 75 -13.05 -5.95 7.19
CA ALA A 75 -13.64 -5.39 8.41
C ALA A 75 -14.98 -4.72 8.06
N ASN A 76 -15.95 -4.80 8.98
CA ASN A 76 -17.25 -4.16 8.81
C ASN A 76 -17.59 -3.28 10.01
N SER A 77 -18.01 -2.04 9.77
CA SER A 77 -18.57 -1.16 10.79
C SER A 77 -19.36 -0.02 10.14
N ALA A 78 -20.39 0.48 10.82
CA ALA A 78 -21.10 1.69 10.42
C ALA A 78 -20.20 2.94 10.43
N THR A 79 -19.06 2.89 11.12
CA THR A 79 -18.22 4.04 11.42
C THR A 79 -16.91 4.07 10.64
N LEU A 80 -16.64 3.05 9.81
CA LEU A 80 -15.37 2.89 9.09
C LEU A 80 -14.91 4.14 8.31
N PRO A 81 -15.75 4.81 7.49
CA PRO A 81 -15.33 6.00 6.76
C PRO A 81 -14.89 7.14 7.69
N THR A 82 -15.64 7.36 8.77
CA THR A 82 -15.34 8.41 9.76
C THR A 82 -14.10 8.06 10.57
N LEU A 83 -13.98 6.79 11.00
CA LEU A 83 -12.86 6.30 11.79
C LEU A 83 -11.53 6.43 11.01
N LEU A 84 -11.54 6.04 9.73
CA LEU A 84 -10.35 6.09 8.87
C LEU A 84 -10.16 7.46 8.18
N GLY A 85 -11.14 8.37 8.27
CA GLY A 85 -11.10 9.62 7.52
C GLY A 85 -11.06 9.42 6.00
N LEU A 86 -11.60 8.31 5.49
CA LEU A 86 -11.53 7.93 4.08
C LEU A 86 -12.94 7.75 3.48
N PRO A 87 -13.21 8.29 2.27
CA PRO A 87 -14.53 8.20 1.67
C PRO A 87 -14.85 6.78 1.17
N PRO A 88 -16.11 6.33 1.25
CA PRO A 88 -16.54 5.09 0.63
C PRO A 88 -16.68 5.24 -0.90
N GLY A 89 -16.60 4.14 -1.65
CA GLY A 89 -16.79 4.09 -3.09
C GLY A 89 -15.49 3.95 -3.89
N ALA A 90 -15.60 4.04 -5.21
CA ALA A 90 -14.44 3.95 -6.10
C ALA A 90 -13.53 5.18 -5.91
N LYS A 91 -12.23 4.95 -5.68
CA LYS A 91 -11.22 6.00 -5.44
C LYS A 91 -11.16 7.07 -6.54
N SER A 92 -11.50 6.70 -7.77
CA SER A 92 -11.55 7.62 -8.93
C SER A 92 -12.75 8.56 -8.92
N LYS A 93 -13.75 8.35 -8.05
CA LYS A 93 -15.03 9.08 -8.05
C LYS A 93 -15.45 9.61 -6.69
N ASN A 94 -14.81 9.18 -5.61
CA ASN A 94 -15.24 9.48 -4.24
C ASN A 94 -14.44 10.59 -3.54
N GLY A 95 -13.57 11.30 -4.27
CA GLY A 95 -12.72 12.34 -3.69
C GLY A 95 -11.61 11.80 -2.77
N PHE A 96 -11.15 10.56 -2.99
CA PHE A 96 -10.06 9.98 -2.22
C PHE A 96 -8.82 10.87 -2.23
N ALA A 97 -8.33 11.21 -1.03
CA ALA A 97 -7.15 12.03 -0.82
C ALA A 97 -6.24 11.39 0.24
N ILE A 98 -4.94 11.63 0.13
CA ILE A 98 -3.96 11.23 1.13
C ILE A 98 -3.90 12.33 2.19
N PRO A 99 -4.07 12.03 3.49
CA PRO A 99 -4.02 13.04 4.54
C PRO A 99 -2.65 13.74 4.62
N ASP A 100 -2.66 15.07 4.74
CA ASP A 100 -1.42 15.86 4.72
C ASP A 100 -0.46 15.55 5.87
N TRP A 101 -0.98 15.18 7.03
CA TRP A 101 -0.18 14.81 8.21
C TRP A 101 0.81 13.66 7.93
N ILE A 102 0.55 12.83 6.91
CA ILE A 102 1.49 11.77 6.49
C ILE A 102 2.83 12.37 6.06
N PHE A 103 2.80 13.54 5.42
CA PHE A 103 3.98 14.20 4.86
C PHE A 103 4.68 15.14 5.85
N GLU A 104 4.17 15.27 7.07
CA GLU A 104 4.76 16.08 8.14
C GLU A 104 5.82 15.31 8.95
N SER A 105 5.91 13.98 8.79
CA SER A 105 6.84 13.11 9.48
C SER A 105 7.52 12.15 8.52
N VAL A 106 8.86 12.12 8.51
CA VAL A 106 9.64 11.19 7.67
C VAL A 106 9.26 9.73 7.94
N ASP A 107 8.99 9.36 9.19
CA ASP A 107 8.61 7.99 9.53
C ASP A 107 7.22 7.62 8.99
N CYS A 108 6.28 8.57 8.99
CA CYS A 108 4.98 8.39 8.36
C CYS A 108 5.10 8.29 6.84
N VAL A 109 5.96 9.11 6.21
CA VAL A 109 6.26 9.03 4.77
C VAL A 109 6.84 7.66 4.41
N LYS A 110 7.82 7.15 5.17
CA LYS A 110 8.39 5.80 4.98
C LYS A 110 7.31 4.73 5.06
N ALA A 111 6.50 4.76 6.12
CA ALA A 111 5.42 3.80 6.32
C ALA A 111 4.38 3.83 5.20
N PHE A 112 3.97 5.03 4.76
CA PHE A 112 3.05 5.20 3.64
C PHE A 112 3.62 4.66 2.32
N ALA A 113 4.87 5.03 1.98
CA ALA A 113 5.55 4.55 0.77
C ALA A 113 5.71 3.02 0.79
N LYS A 114 6.04 2.43 1.96
CA LYS A 114 6.09 0.98 2.14
C LYS A 114 4.76 0.32 1.81
N GLY A 115 3.64 0.82 2.35
CA GLY A 115 2.30 0.27 2.10
C GLY A 115 1.92 0.27 0.62
N LEU A 116 2.27 1.34 -0.11
CA LEU A 116 2.07 1.42 -1.56
C LEU A 116 2.95 0.43 -2.34
N ILE A 117 4.22 0.26 -1.97
CA ILE A 117 5.12 -0.67 -2.67
C ILE A 117 4.75 -2.14 -2.40
N GLU A 118 4.31 -2.46 -1.18
CA GLU A 118 3.91 -3.83 -0.82
C GLU A 118 2.59 -4.26 -1.46
N THR A 119 1.72 -3.30 -1.80
CA THR A 119 0.47 -3.53 -2.57
C THR A 119 0.73 -3.43 -4.08
N ASP A 120 0.67 -2.22 -4.64
CA ASP A 120 0.76 -1.94 -6.09
C ASP A 120 2.19 -1.90 -6.64
N GLY A 121 3.21 -2.07 -5.78
CA GLY A 121 4.60 -2.13 -6.19
C GLY A 121 5.10 -3.52 -6.56
N THR A 122 6.20 -3.56 -7.32
CA THR A 122 6.99 -4.76 -7.60
C THR A 122 8.44 -4.48 -7.22
N VAL A 123 8.97 -5.30 -6.32
CA VAL A 123 10.39 -5.33 -5.98
C VAL A 123 11.00 -6.58 -6.60
N ALA A 124 11.99 -6.43 -7.47
CA ALA A 124 12.55 -7.53 -8.22
C ALA A 124 14.07 -7.43 -8.36
N ARG A 125 14.72 -8.60 -8.38
CA ARG A 125 16.09 -8.75 -8.89
C ARG A 125 16.07 -9.55 -10.19
N VAL A 126 16.83 -9.08 -11.17
CA VAL A 126 16.91 -9.68 -12.51
C VAL A 126 18.36 -10.03 -12.81
N HIS A 127 18.62 -11.29 -13.14
CA HIS A 127 19.93 -11.71 -13.64
C HIS A 127 19.97 -11.58 -15.16
N ARG A 128 20.91 -10.79 -15.68
CA ARG A 128 21.19 -10.63 -17.12
C ARG A 128 22.62 -10.16 -17.33
N HIS A 129 23.23 -10.45 -18.49
CA HIS A 129 24.60 -10.02 -18.84
C HIS A 129 25.63 -10.27 -17.71
N GLY A 130 25.53 -11.41 -17.01
CA GLY A 130 26.45 -11.79 -15.95
C GLY A 130 26.29 -11.03 -14.61
N GLY A 131 25.21 -10.28 -14.40
CA GLY A 131 24.99 -9.51 -13.17
C GLY A 131 23.55 -9.45 -12.68
N TRP A 132 23.39 -9.17 -11.38
CA TRP A 132 22.09 -8.95 -10.74
C TRP A 132 21.73 -7.46 -10.70
N TYR A 133 20.59 -7.12 -11.27
CA TYR A 133 20.02 -5.76 -11.28
C TYR A 133 18.79 -5.69 -10.40
N TRP A 134 18.65 -4.62 -9.63
CA TRP A 134 17.53 -4.44 -8.70
C TRP A 134 16.60 -3.34 -9.17
N HIS A 135 15.31 -3.65 -9.16
CA HIS A 135 14.25 -2.78 -9.65
C HIS A 135 13.12 -2.66 -8.62
N VAL A 136 12.64 -1.45 -8.41
CA VAL A 136 11.35 -1.18 -7.77
C VAL A 136 10.46 -0.48 -8.78
N HIS A 137 9.32 -1.08 -9.09
CA HIS A 137 8.28 -0.49 -9.93
C HIS A 137 7.07 -0.20 -9.07
N PHE A 138 6.37 0.89 -9.37
CA PHE A 138 5.07 1.21 -8.79
C PHE A 138 4.11 1.58 -9.91
N SER A 139 2.83 1.28 -9.75
CA SER A 139 1.81 1.61 -10.77
C SER A 139 0.52 2.05 -10.12
N ALA A 140 -0.04 3.17 -10.57
CA ALA A 140 -1.33 3.65 -10.12
C ALA A 140 -2.05 4.38 -11.25
N SER A 141 -3.32 4.04 -11.46
CA SER A 141 -4.20 4.75 -12.42
C SER A 141 -4.84 5.99 -11.80
N ASN A 142 -4.90 6.07 -10.47
CA ASN A 142 -5.36 7.25 -9.76
C ASN A 142 -4.21 8.26 -9.64
N ALA A 143 -4.41 9.45 -10.23
CA ALA A 143 -3.40 10.50 -10.26
C ALA A 143 -2.98 10.98 -8.86
N VAL A 144 -3.93 11.07 -7.90
CA VAL A 144 -3.64 11.47 -6.52
C VAL A 144 -2.71 10.46 -5.83
N ILE A 145 -2.92 9.17 -6.08
CA ILE A 145 -2.07 8.12 -5.52
C ILE A 145 -0.69 8.17 -6.16
N MET A 146 -0.60 8.30 -7.49
CA MET A 146 0.69 8.45 -8.18
C MET A 146 1.47 9.68 -7.70
N SER A 147 0.84 10.85 -7.64
CA SER A 147 1.51 12.08 -7.19
C SER A 147 1.93 11.98 -5.72
N SER A 148 1.12 11.35 -4.87
CA SER A 148 1.45 11.13 -3.46
C SER A 148 2.61 10.15 -3.28
N PHE A 149 2.67 9.09 -4.10
CA PHE A 149 3.81 8.19 -4.14
C PHE A 149 5.10 8.93 -4.52
N LEU A 150 5.07 9.71 -5.59
CA LEU A 150 6.24 10.47 -6.07
C LEU A 150 6.70 11.49 -5.03
N ARG A 151 5.78 12.23 -4.41
CA ARG A 151 6.07 13.15 -3.30
C ARG A 151 6.74 12.41 -2.13
N ALA A 152 6.19 11.25 -1.75
CA ALA A 152 6.76 10.45 -0.67
C ALA A 152 8.18 9.99 -1.01
N THR A 153 8.43 9.45 -2.19
CA THR A 153 9.77 8.97 -2.56
C THR A 153 10.76 10.12 -2.73
N GLU A 154 10.33 11.28 -3.22
CA GLU A 154 11.17 12.49 -3.32
C GLU A 154 11.61 12.99 -1.94
N ILE A 155 10.69 13.06 -0.96
CA ILE A 155 11.02 13.40 0.44
C ILE A 155 12.06 12.43 1.02
N LEU A 156 11.99 11.16 0.63
CA LEU A 156 12.93 10.12 1.06
C LEU A 156 14.26 10.12 0.28
N GLY A 157 14.44 11.00 -0.71
CA GLY A 157 15.66 11.09 -1.51
C GLY A 157 15.72 10.11 -2.69
N TYR A 158 14.58 9.55 -3.10
CA TYR A 158 14.47 8.59 -4.20
C TYR A 158 13.66 9.13 -5.37
N THR A 159 14.32 9.47 -6.46
CA THR A 159 13.67 9.93 -7.69
C THR A 159 13.30 8.74 -8.59
N PHE A 160 12.00 8.57 -8.83
CA PHE A 160 11.48 7.57 -9.76
C PHE A 160 11.30 8.18 -11.16
N GLN A 161 11.65 7.43 -12.20
CA GLN A 161 11.30 7.76 -13.58
C GLN A 161 9.83 7.40 -13.83
N VAL A 162 9.08 8.28 -14.51
CA VAL A 162 7.64 8.09 -14.76
C VAL A 162 7.38 7.84 -16.23
N ASN A 163 6.54 6.85 -16.53
CA ASN A 163 6.01 6.58 -17.87
C ASN A 163 4.53 6.19 -17.78
N GLY A 164 3.64 7.15 -18.07
CA GLY A 164 2.20 6.98 -17.94
C GLY A 164 1.81 6.63 -16.49
N PRO A 165 1.06 5.54 -16.26
CA PRO A 165 0.62 5.14 -14.91
C PRO A 165 1.69 4.37 -14.12
N LYS A 166 2.96 4.44 -14.53
CA LYS A 166 4.05 3.61 -13.97
C LYS A 166 5.22 4.49 -13.55
N ALA A 167 5.82 4.14 -12.41
CA ALA A 167 7.01 4.76 -11.85
C ALA A 167 8.09 3.68 -11.62
N TYR A 168 9.35 4.00 -11.90
CA TYR A 168 10.46 3.04 -11.92
C TYR A 168 11.70 3.59 -11.23
N LEU A 169 12.32 2.77 -10.37
CA LEU A 169 13.67 2.94 -9.86
C LEU A 169 14.50 1.71 -10.23
N SER A 170 15.53 1.91 -11.05
CA SER A 170 16.35 0.83 -11.63
C SER A 170 17.86 0.99 -11.38
N ASN A 171 18.26 1.99 -10.59
CA ASN A 171 19.65 2.14 -10.15
C ASN A 171 19.90 1.15 -9.02
N THR A 172 20.63 0.06 -9.28
CA THR A 172 20.78 -1.05 -8.33
C THR A 172 21.22 -0.62 -6.91
N PRO A 173 22.27 0.20 -6.71
CA PRO A 173 22.61 0.72 -5.39
C PRO A 173 21.46 1.44 -4.69
N LEU A 174 20.84 2.43 -5.35
CA LEU A 174 19.73 3.20 -4.77
C LEU A 174 18.50 2.33 -4.51
N THR A 175 18.19 1.40 -5.41
CA THR A 175 17.08 0.46 -5.24
C THR A 175 17.28 -0.40 -3.99
N LYS A 176 18.49 -0.92 -3.78
CA LYS A 176 18.80 -1.70 -2.57
C LYS A 176 18.67 -0.86 -1.30
N GLN A 177 19.12 0.39 -1.36
CA GLN A 177 19.00 1.33 -0.24
C GLN A 177 17.53 1.60 0.10
N LEU A 178 16.68 1.90 -0.90
CA LEU A 178 15.24 2.10 -0.72
C LEU A 178 14.59 0.88 -0.05
N ILE A 179 14.91 -0.33 -0.52
CA ILE A 179 14.35 -1.57 0.04
C ILE A 179 14.74 -1.73 1.51
N ALA A 180 16.00 -1.44 1.85
CA ALA A 180 16.49 -1.50 3.22
C ALA A 180 15.83 -0.43 4.11
N ASP A 181 15.77 0.83 3.64
CA ASP A 181 15.21 1.97 4.37
C ASP A 181 13.71 1.79 4.68
N LEU A 182 12.98 1.11 3.80
CA LEU A 182 11.56 0.80 3.98
C LEU A 182 11.33 -0.55 4.67
N GLY A 183 12.37 -1.37 4.85
CA GLY A 183 12.27 -2.72 5.40
C GLY A 183 11.28 -3.59 4.62
N ILE A 184 11.34 -3.54 3.28
CA ILE A 184 10.47 -4.33 2.40
C ILE A 184 11.06 -5.74 2.26
N THR A 185 10.24 -6.75 2.54
CA THR A 185 10.61 -8.17 2.40
C THR A 185 10.09 -8.81 1.12
N LYS A 186 9.07 -8.21 0.50
CA LYS A 186 8.55 -8.59 -0.82
C LYS A 186 9.68 -8.57 -1.84
N LEU A 187 10.01 -9.71 -2.45
CA LEU A 187 11.05 -9.81 -3.49
C LEU A 187 10.69 -10.89 -4.52
N LYS A 188 10.78 -10.53 -5.80
CA LYS A 188 10.75 -11.48 -6.92
C LYS A 188 12.15 -11.65 -7.51
N ALA A 189 12.48 -12.84 -7.98
CA ALA A 189 13.73 -13.12 -8.67
C ALA A 189 13.45 -13.67 -10.07
N TYR A 190 14.10 -13.09 -11.07
CA TYR A 190 13.99 -13.51 -12.47
C TYR A 190 15.38 -13.81 -13.01
N VAL A 191 15.50 -14.94 -13.71
CA VAL A 191 16.71 -15.32 -14.44
C VAL A 191 16.33 -15.39 -15.90
N TYR A 192 16.94 -14.53 -16.72
CA TYR A 192 16.79 -14.60 -18.17
C TYR A 192 18.00 -15.36 -18.74
N PRO A 193 17.78 -16.20 -19.76
CA PRO A 193 18.86 -16.90 -20.46
C PRO A 193 19.84 -15.92 -21.11
#